data_AF-O54363-F1
#
_entry.id   AF-O54363-F1
#
_cell.length_a   1.000
_cell.length_b   1.000
_cell.length_c   1.000
_cell.angle_alpha   90.00
_cell.angle_beta   90.00
_cell.angle_gamma   90.00
#
_symmetry.space_group_name_H-M   'P 1'
#
loop_
_entity.id
_entity.type
_entity.pdbx_description
1 polymer ?
#
loop_
_entity_poly.entity_id
_entity_poly.type
_entity_poly.pdbx_seq_one_letter_code
_entity_poly.pdbx_strand_id
1 'polypeptide(L)' 'AFEFACSGGKITREPGPVLGGTTVIAFAEDPDGYKIEFIENKDAKAALGN' A
#
# COMPACT_ATOMS: atom_id res chain seq x y z
N ALA A 1 -12.38 3.71 3.08
CA ALA A 1 -11.22 4.06 3.92
C ALA A 1 -10.20 2.94 3.77
N PHE A 2 -8.90 3.23 3.75
CA PHE A 2 -7.88 2.18 3.78
C PHE A 2 -8.05 1.39 5.07
N GLU A 3 -8.28 0.08 4.96
CA GLU A 3 -8.54 -0.79 6.11
C GLU A 3 -7.34 -0.82 7.08
N PHE A 4 -6.13 -0.62 6.54
CA PHE A 4 -4.89 -0.41 7.31
C PHE A 4 -5.01 0.75 8.32
N ALA A 5 -5.70 1.83 7.97
CA ALA A 5 -5.89 2.98 8.86
C ALA A 5 -6.87 2.69 10.00
N CYS A 6 -7.84 1.79 9.79
CA CYS A 6 -8.73 1.33 10.86
C CYS A 6 -7.99 0.48 11.91
N SER A 7 -6.87 -0.13 11.54
CA SER A 7 -6.05 -1.00 12.41
C SER A 7 -4.94 -0.24 13.17
N GLY A 8 -4.97 1.10 13.20
CA GLY A 8 -3.97 1.93 13.88
C GLY A 8 -2.77 2.35 13.03
N GLY A 9 -2.72 1.92 11.76
CA GLY A 9 -1.71 2.35 10.82
C GLY A 9 -1.96 3.77 10.27
N LYS A 10 -0.89 4.42 9.80
CA LYS A 10 -0.95 5.76 9.20
C LYS A 10 -0.55 5.70 7.73
N ILE A 11 -1.41 6.16 6.83
CA ILE A 11 -1.04 6.38 5.43
C ILE A 11 -0.20 7.66 5.36
N THR A 12 1.04 7.56 4.87
CA THR A 12 1.97 8.69 4.73
C THR A 12 2.06 9.22 3.30
N ARG A 13 1.68 8.39 2.32
CA ARG A 13 1.40 8.78 0.93
C ARG A 13 0.29 7.91 0.36
N GLU A 14 -0.78 8.54 -0.07
CA GLU A 14 -1.90 7.87 -0.74
C GLU A 14 -1.43 7.10 -1.99
N PRO A 15 -2.11 5.99 -2.34
CA PRO A 15 -1.78 5.23 -3.54
C PRO A 15 -1.83 6.08 -4.80
N GLY A 16 -0.77 6.01 -5.60
CA GLY A 16 -0.71 6.66 -6.89
C GLY A 16 0.50 6.22 -7.72
N PRO A 17 0.45 6.46 -9.04
CA PRO A 17 1.54 6.08 -9.93
C PRO A 17 2.84 6.77 -9.52
N VAL A 18 3.96 6.08 -9.68
CA VAL A 18 5.29 6.70 -9.61
C VAL A 18 5.44 7.76 -10.70
N LEU A 19 6.28 8.77 -10.46
CA LEU A 19 6.57 9.78 -11.45
C LEU A 19 7.19 9.13 -12.70
N GLY A 20 6.57 9.32 -13.86
CA GLY A 20 7.07 8.80 -15.14
C GLY A 20 6.82 7.31 -15.37
N GLY A 21 6.07 6.62 -14.50
CA GLY A 21 5.69 5.22 -14.67
C GLY A 21 4.22 4.97 -14.41
N THR A 22 3.80 3.72 -14.58
CA THR A 22 2.40 3.29 -14.35
C THR A 22 2.21 2.51 -13.05
N THR A 23 3.31 2.07 -12.42
CA THR A 23 3.24 1.31 -11.17
C THR A 23 2.65 2.16 -10.06
N VAL A 24 1.54 1.72 -9.49
CA VAL A 24 0.93 2.35 -8.32
C VAL A 24 1.67 1.92 -7.06
N ILE A 25 2.03 2.91 -6.24
CA ILE A 25 2.66 2.69 -4.94
C ILE A 25 1.96 3.51 -3.86
N ALA A 26 1.98 3.04 -2.61
CA ALA A 26 1.52 3.77 -1.43
C ALA A 26 2.54 3.62 -0.29
N PHE A 27 2.62 4.61 0.59
CA PHE A 27 3.43 4.52 1.81
C PHE A 27 2.56 4.56 3.06
N ALA A 28 2.92 3.74 4.03
CA ALA A 28 2.30 3.71 5.33
C ALA A 28 3.33 3.53 6.44
N GLU A 29 2.90 3.80 7.66
CA GLU A 29 3.63 3.56 8.90
C GLU A 29 2.71 2.73 9.81
N ASP A 30 3.22 1.64 10.37
CA ASP A 30 2.45 0.84 11.33
C ASP A 30 2.52 1.44 12.75
N PRO A 31 1.72 0.95 13.71
CA PRO A 31 1.73 1.45 15.09
C PRO A 31 3.09 1.36 15.79
N ASP A 32 3.96 0.44 15.35
CA ASP A 32 5.30 0.23 15.91
C ASP A 32 6.36 1.15 15.26
N GLY A 33 5.96 1.95 14.26
CA GLY A 33 6.81 2.92 13.56
C GLY A 33 7.56 2.35 12.36
N TYR A 34 7.25 1.12 11.91
CA TYR A 34 7.84 0.57 10.69
C TYR A 34 7.23 1.21 9.46
N LYS A 35 8.10 1.58 8.51
CA LYS A 35 7.71 2.15 7.22
C LYS A 35 7.43 1.03 6.23
N ILE A 36 6.25 1.07 5.62
CA ILE A 36 5.77 0.07 4.68
C ILE A 36 5.57 0.74 3.31
N GLU A 37 6.08 0.10 2.27
CA GLU A 37 5.81 0.44 0.88
C GLU A 37 4.92 -0.64 0.25
N PHE A 38 3.74 -0.23 -0.19
CA PHE A 38 2.86 -1.08 -0.99
C PHE A 38 3.18 -0.87 -2.47
N ILE A 39 3.49 -1.95 -3.17
CA ILE A 39 3.71 -1.95 -4.61
C ILE A 39 2.58 -2.74 -5.26
N GLU A 40 1.87 -2.12 -6.19
CA GLU A 40 0.83 -2.81 -6.96
C GLU A 40 1.47 -3.92 -7.81
N ASN A 41 1.09 -5.16 -7.50
CA ASN A 41 1.35 -6.30 -8.36
C ASN A 41 0.02 -6.80 -8.92
N LYS A 42 -0.17 -6.55 -10.21
CA LYS A 42 -1.34 -6.96 -11.02
C LYS A 42 -1.63 -8.46 -10.96
N ASP A 43 -0.62 -9.29 -10.72
CA ASP A 43 -0.76 -10.75 -10.66
C ASP A 43 -0.97 -11.26 -9.23
N ALA A 44 -0.81 -10.42 -8.20
CA ALA A 44 -1.01 -10.82 -6.80
C ALA A 44 -2.42 -11.34 -6.53
N LYS A 45 -3.43 -10.82 -7.24
CA LYS A 45 -4.81 -11.30 -7.12
C LYS A 45 -4.97 -12.78 -7.49
N ALA A 46 -4.16 -13.29 -8.42
CA ALA A 46 -4.19 -14.70 -8.81
C ALA A 46 -3.62 -15.63 -7.72
N ALA A 47 -2.71 -15.12 -6.88
CA ALA A 47 -2.03 -15.90 -5.85
C ALA A 47 -2.78 -16.00 -4.52
N LEU A 48 -3.79 -15.16 -4.28
CA LEU A 48 -4.47 -15.09 -2.99
C LEU A 48 -5.51 -16.20 -2.76
N GLY A 49 -6.00 -16.85 -3.83
CA GLY A 49 -7.10 -17.83 -3.73
C GLY A 49 -8.40 -17.17 -3.30
N ASN A 50 -9.52 -17.48 -3.97
CA ASN A 50 -10.83 -16.97 -3.57
C ASN A 50 -11.41 -17.79 -2.42
#